data_AF-A0A967LAU9-F1
#
_entry.id   AF-A0A967LAU9-F1
#
_cell.length_a   1.000
_cell.length_b   1.000
_cell.length_c   1.000
_cell.angle_alpha   90.00
_cell.angle_beta   90.00
_cell.angle_gamma   90.00
#
_symmetry.space_group_name_H-M   'P 1'
#
loop_
_entity.id
_entity.type
_entity.pdbx_description
1 polymer ?
#
loop_
_entity_poly.entity_id
_entity_poly.type
_entity_poly.pdbx_seq_one_letter_code
_entity_poly.pdbx_strand_id
1 'polypeptide(L)'
;GVGFEKGEGYQHLIQTDVVAEMHDRRRSCLIRIPFTPDPEALDGANRAELRIRYDDGFVAYLNGTEIARRNLNGEPDGDSGASASRSDTAAVSLETIDISAHHGLLEGAGENVLAIHGLNLSSGSPDFLISADLRVLR
;
A
#
# COMPACT_ATOMS: atom_id res chain seq x y z
N GLY A 1 10.05 0.68 2.55
CA GLY A 1 8.73 1.34 2.66
C GLY A 1 8.84 2.78 2.19
N VAL A 2 7.71 3.40 1.85
CA VAL A 2 7.58 4.84 1.59
C VAL A 2 6.92 5.46 2.82
N GLY A 3 7.44 6.58 3.33
CA GLY A 3 6.94 7.12 4.60
C GLY A 3 7.69 8.35 5.10
N PHE A 4 7.30 8.82 6.29
CA PHE A 4 8.09 9.70 7.14
C PHE A 4 7.72 9.48 8.61
N GLU A 5 8.56 9.95 9.52
CA GLU A 5 8.38 9.83 10.97
C GLU A 5 9.01 11.05 11.64
N LYS A 6 8.22 11.86 12.33
CA LYS A 6 8.70 13.05 13.07
C LYS A 6 8.90 12.79 14.57
N GLY A 7 8.43 11.65 15.06
CA GLY A 7 8.72 11.09 16.38
C GLY A 7 9.60 9.86 16.24
N GLU A 8 9.08 8.71 16.68
CA GLU A 8 9.80 7.43 16.72
C GLU A 8 8.84 6.27 16.42
N GLY A 9 9.27 5.31 15.60
CA GLY A 9 8.49 4.10 15.35
C GLY A 9 8.71 3.51 13.97
N TYR A 10 8.69 4.35 12.93
CA TYR A 10 8.72 3.87 11.54
C TYR A 10 10.07 3.94 10.85
N GLN A 11 11.08 4.60 11.42
CA GLN A 11 12.32 4.96 10.69
C GLN A 11 13.03 3.74 10.06
N HIS A 12 13.01 2.59 10.72
CA HIS A 12 13.62 1.36 10.23
C HIS A 12 12.85 0.69 9.07
N LEU A 13 11.62 1.12 8.79
CA LEU A 13 10.75 0.60 7.72
C LEU A 13 10.73 1.54 6.50
N ILE A 14 11.21 2.76 6.65
CA ILE A 14 11.18 3.81 5.62
C ILE A 14 12.49 3.76 4.83
N GLN A 15 12.37 3.66 3.51
CA GLN A 15 13.47 3.69 2.56
C GLN A 15 13.34 4.89 1.60
N THR A 16 12.11 5.32 1.36
CA THR A 16 11.80 6.53 0.58
C THR A 16 11.08 7.50 1.49
N ASP A 17 11.77 8.57 1.86
CA ASP A 17 11.22 9.66 2.66
C ASP A 17 10.35 10.57 1.77
N VAL A 18 9.14 10.89 2.23
CA VAL A 18 8.18 11.78 1.54
C VAL A 18 7.70 12.94 2.42
N VAL A 19 8.44 13.26 3.49
CA VAL A 19 8.07 14.30 4.47
C VAL A 19 7.92 15.67 3.80
N ALA A 20 8.80 16.00 2.85
CA ALA A 20 8.80 17.30 2.18
C ALA A 20 7.60 17.46 1.23
N GLU A 21 7.10 16.37 0.67
CA GLU A 21 5.98 16.32 -0.26
C GLU A 21 4.62 16.24 0.43
N MET A 22 4.56 15.61 1.61
CA MET A 22 3.31 15.32 2.33
C MET A 22 3.07 16.21 3.54
N HIS A 23 4.02 16.29 4.48
CA HIS A 23 3.77 16.94 5.78
C HIS A 23 3.38 18.42 5.58
N ASP A 24 2.27 18.83 6.19
CA ASP A 24 1.60 20.13 6.04
C ASP A 24 1.21 20.51 4.61
N ARG A 25 1.16 19.55 3.67
CA ARG A 25 0.91 19.82 2.24
C ARG A 25 -0.15 18.93 1.62
N ARG A 26 -0.16 17.64 1.93
CA ARG A 26 -1.06 16.62 1.38
C ARG A 26 -1.41 15.58 2.42
N ARG A 27 -2.56 14.95 2.27
CA ARG A 27 -3.01 13.84 3.13
C ARG A 27 -2.62 12.48 2.55
N SER A 28 -2.21 12.41 1.30
CA SER A 28 -1.93 11.13 0.66
C SER A 28 -0.73 11.13 -0.28
N CYS A 29 -0.26 9.92 -0.57
CA CYS A 29 0.79 9.64 -1.54
C CYS A 29 0.35 8.47 -2.42
N LEU A 30 0.46 8.64 -3.75
CA LEU A 30 0.29 7.54 -4.69
C LEU A 30 1.65 6.91 -4.98
N ILE A 31 1.78 5.63 -4.63
CA ILE A 31 2.99 4.82 -4.80
C ILE A 31 2.73 3.82 -5.92
N ARG A 32 3.67 3.70 -6.87
CA ARG A 32 3.58 2.75 -7.99
C ARG A 32 4.82 1.86 -7.99
N ILE A 33 4.60 0.56 -7.90
CA ILE A 33 5.66 -0.46 -7.83
C ILE A 33 5.50 -1.34 -9.08
N PRO A 34 6.24 -1.04 -10.17
CA PRO A 34 6.29 -1.94 -11.32
C PRO A 34 7.03 -3.21 -10.93
N PHE A 35 6.55 -4.36 -11.41
CA PHE A 35 7.19 -5.64 -11.22
C PHE A 35 6.91 -6.58 -12.39
N THR A 36 7.84 -7.49 -12.66
CA THR A 36 7.64 -8.60 -13.56
C THR A 36 7.62 -9.88 -12.73
N PRO A 37 6.51 -10.62 -12.68
CA PRO A 37 6.45 -11.87 -11.95
C PRO A 37 7.34 -12.92 -12.62
N ASP A 38 7.86 -13.86 -11.82
CA ASP A 38 8.48 -15.07 -12.35
C ASP A 38 7.39 -15.94 -13.00
N PRO A 39 7.47 -16.24 -14.31
CA PRO A 39 6.47 -17.07 -14.98
C PRO A 39 6.29 -18.44 -14.34
N GLU A 40 7.35 -19.03 -13.79
CA GLU A 40 7.26 -20.33 -13.10
C GLU A 40 6.51 -20.21 -11.77
N ALA A 41 6.61 -19.07 -11.08
CA ALA A 41 5.89 -18.83 -9.84
C ALA A 41 4.38 -18.67 -10.08
N LEU A 42 3.98 -18.18 -11.27
CA LEU A 42 2.58 -18.07 -11.66
C LEU A 42 2.01 -19.38 -12.20
N ASP A 43 2.84 -20.27 -12.72
CA ASP A 43 2.37 -21.57 -13.20
C ASP A 43 1.77 -22.41 -12.05
N GLY A 44 0.47 -22.69 -12.20
CA GLY A 44 -0.34 -23.37 -11.19
C GLY A 44 -0.71 -22.52 -9.97
N ALA A 45 -0.37 -21.22 -9.93
CA ALA A 45 -0.78 -20.34 -8.85
C ALA A 45 -2.30 -20.08 -8.92
N ASN A 46 -2.99 -20.36 -7.83
CA ASN A 46 -4.45 -20.16 -7.69
C ASN A 46 -4.80 -19.20 -6.56
N ARG A 47 -3.78 -18.75 -5.81
CA ARG A 47 -3.91 -17.89 -4.65
C ARG A 47 -2.98 -16.69 -4.76
N ALA A 48 -3.44 -15.56 -4.26
CA ALA A 48 -2.66 -14.33 -4.22
C ALA A 48 -2.90 -13.60 -2.90
N GLU A 49 -1.84 -12.99 -2.37
CA GLU A 49 -1.86 -12.27 -1.10
C GLU A 49 -1.22 -10.88 -1.27
N LEU A 50 -1.89 -9.86 -0.77
CA LEU A 50 -1.29 -8.54 -0.51
C LEU A 50 -0.80 -8.52 0.94
N ARG A 51 0.49 -8.27 1.14
CA ARG A 51 1.10 -8.12 2.45
C ARG A 51 1.46 -6.67 2.63
N ILE A 52 0.91 -6.00 3.64
CA ILE A 52 1.03 -4.54 3.78
C ILE A 52 1.18 -4.09 5.23
N ARG A 53 2.08 -3.13 5.45
CA ARG A 53 2.13 -2.24 6.62
C ARG A 53 1.65 -0.87 6.17
N TYR A 54 0.78 -0.26 6.95
CA TYR A 54 0.22 1.05 6.66
C TYR A 54 -0.09 1.79 7.95
N ASP A 55 0.07 3.11 7.90
CA ASP A 55 -0.28 3.98 9.01
C ASP A 55 -1.80 4.14 9.10
N ASP A 56 -2.40 5.25 8.65
CA ASP A 56 -3.84 5.44 8.81
C ASP A 56 -4.71 4.66 7.82
N GLY A 57 -4.38 4.66 6.52
CA GLY A 57 -5.23 4.01 5.53
C GLY A 57 -4.57 3.80 4.18
N PHE A 58 -5.25 3.04 3.31
CA PHE A 58 -4.80 2.84 1.94
C PHE A 58 -5.92 2.37 1.00
N VAL A 59 -5.69 2.55 -0.30
CA VAL A 59 -6.35 1.80 -1.38
C VAL A 59 -5.27 1.15 -2.24
N ALA A 60 -5.37 -0.16 -2.46
CA ALA A 60 -4.44 -0.94 -3.25
C ALA A 60 -5.06 -1.33 -4.58
N TYR A 61 -4.27 -1.19 -5.65
CA TYR A 61 -4.64 -1.51 -7.01
C TYR A 61 -3.62 -2.45 -7.63
N LEU A 62 -4.10 -3.42 -8.41
CA LEU A 62 -3.30 -4.25 -9.28
C LEU A 62 -3.71 -3.97 -10.73
N ASN A 63 -2.76 -3.52 -11.54
CA ASN A 63 -2.99 -3.17 -12.96
C ASN A 63 -4.20 -2.23 -13.16
N GLY A 64 -4.36 -1.28 -12.24
CA GLY A 64 -5.44 -0.28 -12.25
C GLY A 64 -6.78 -0.74 -11.67
N THR A 65 -6.92 -2.02 -11.30
CA THR A 65 -8.12 -2.53 -10.62
C THR A 65 -7.90 -2.54 -9.11
N GLU A 66 -8.85 -2.02 -8.35
CA GLU A 66 -8.78 -2.08 -6.88
C GLU A 66 -8.88 -3.52 -6.37
N ILE A 67 -7.99 -3.87 -5.44
CA ILE A 67 -7.90 -5.21 -4.85
C ILE A 67 -8.09 -5.24 -3.33
N ALA A 68 -7.89 -4.10 -2.64
CA ALA A 68 -8.09 -3.98 -1.20
C ALA A 68 -8.13 -2.50 -0.76
N ARG A 69 -8.85 -2.20 0.33
CA ARG A 69 -8.78 -0.89 0.99
C ARG A 69 -8.95 -0.98 2.51
N ARG A 70 -8.41 0.01 3.22
CA ARG A 70 -8.63 0.26 4.65
C ARG A 70 -8.80 1.75 4.89
N ASN A 71 -9.73 2.10 5.78
CA ASN A 71 -9.93 3.46 6.26
C ASN A 71 -10.10 4.51 5.14
N LEU A 72 -10.91 4.21 4.13
CA LEU A 72 -11.39 5.20 3.17
C LEU A 72 -12.87 4.95 2.88
N ASN A 73 -13.69 6.00 2.99
CA ASN A 73 -15.10 5.98 2.62
C ASN A 73 -15.31 6.64 1.25
N GLY A 74 -16.18 6.06 0.43
CA GLY A 74 -16.50 6.60 -0.89
C GLY A 74 -15.40 6.38 -1.93
N GLU A 75 -15.42 7.19 -2.98
CA GLU A 75 -14.45 7.12 -4.07
C GLU A 75 -13.18 7.93 -3.74
N PRO A 76 -11.98 7.36 -3.98
CA PRO A 76 -10.74 8.09 -3.81
C PRO A 76 -10.63 9.25 -4.81
N ASP A 77 -10.14 10.38 -4.31
CA ASP A 77 -9.72 11.56 -5.08
C ASP A 77 -8.20 11.76 -5.00
N GLY A 78 -7.66 12.81 -5.63
CA GLY A 78 -6.21 13.03 -5.70
C GLY A 78 -5.52 13.38 -4.38
N ASP A 79 -6.26 13.68 -3.31
CA ASP A 79 -5.68 13.99 -1.99
C ASP A 79 -6.54 13.44 -0.84
N SER A 80 -7.08 12.24 -1.00
CA SER A 80 -7.98 11.65 -0.01
C SER A 80 -7.28 11.47 1.33
N GLY A 81 -8.04 11.67 2.41
CA GLY A 81 -7.58 11.40 3.77
C GLY A 81 -8.16 10.08 4.27
N ALA A 82 -7.46 9.46 5.22
CA ALA A 82 -8.00 8.30 5.91
C ALA A 82 -9.27 8.68 6.69
N SER A 83 -10.23 7.77 6.79
CA SER A 83 -11.49 7.99 7.53
C SER A 83 -11.34 7.80 9.04
N ALA A 84 -10.23 7.22 9.48
CA ALA A 84 -9.92 6.97 10.88
C ALA A 84 -8.40 6.85 11.05
N SER A 85 -7.90 7.18 12.24
CA SER A 85 -6.51 6.91 12.59
C SER A 85 -6.28 5.43 12.88
N ARG A 86 -5.04 5.00 12.80
CA ARG A 86 -4.59 3.67 13.25
C ARG A 86 -3.45 3.83 14.25
N SER A 87 -3.28 2.88 15.17
CA SER A 87 -2.19 2.97 16.15
C SER A 87 -0.86 2.55 15.54
N ASP A 88 0.24 3.14 15.99
CA ASP A 88 1.58 2.88 15.46
C ASP A 88 1.99 1.41 15.60
N THR A 89 1.56 0.78 16.70
CA THR A 89 1.75 -0.66 16.95
C THR A 89 1.05 -1.53 15.91
N ALA A 90 -0.12 -1.11 15.44
CA ALA A 90 -0.80 -1.76 14.35
C ALA A 90 -0.14 -1.40 13.01
N ALA A 91 0.34 -0.16 12.84
CA ALA A 91 1.00 0.33 11.62
C ALA A 91 2.23 -0.49 11.22
N VAL A 92 3.08 -0.82 12.19
CA VAL A 92 4.27 -1.64 11.95
C VAL A 92 3.98 -3.14 11.80
N SER A 93 2.77 -3.58 12.16
CA SER A 93 2.34 -4.96 12.03
C SER A 93 1.96 -5.28 10.58
N LEU A 94 2.53 -6.36 10.05
CA LEU A 94 2.26 -6.78 8.68
C LEU A 94 0.88 -7.46 8.58
N GLU A 95 -0.04 -6.84 7.85
CA GLU A 95 -1.34 -7.42 7.50
C GLU A 95 -1.21 -8.25 6.23
N THR A 96 -1.78 -9.46 6.21
CA THR A 96 -1.91 -10.29 5.01
C THR A 96 -3.38 -10.31 4.59
N ILE A 97 -3.64 -9.91 3.34
CA ILE A 97 -4.97 -9.81 2.76
C ILE A 97 -5.06 -10.80 1.60
N ASP A 98 -6.04 -11.70 1.66
CA ASP A 98 -6.35 -12.60 0.55
C ASP A 98 -6.95 -11.79 -0.61
N ILE A 99 -6.27 -11.84 -1.76
CA ILE A 99 -6.67 -11.22 -3.01
C ILE A 99 -6.78 -12.28 -4.12
N SER A 100 -7.00 -13.55 -3.77
CA SER A 100 -7.06 -14.66 -4.73
C SER A 100 -8.16 -14.47 -5.78
N ALA A 101 -9.24 -13.75 -5.44
CA ALA A 101 -10.26 -13.33 -6.41
C ALA A 101 -9.71 -12.44 -7.55
N HIS A 102 -8.56 -11.80 -7.33
CA HIS A 102 -7.87 -10.90 -8.25
C HIS A 102 -6.62 -11.52 -8.91
N HIS A 103 -6.31 -12.80 -8.66
CA HIS A 103 -5.11 -13.43 -9.23
C HIS A 103 -5.08 -13.37 -10.77
N GLY A 104 -6.25 -13.43 -11.42
CA GLY A 104 -6.39 -13.35 -12.87
C GLY A 104 -6.05 -11.98 -13.48
N LEU A 105 -5.79 -10.96 -12.65
CA LEU A 105 -5.26 -9.67 -13.12
C LEU A 105 -3.76 -9.71 -13.42
N LEU A 106 -3.04 -10.73 -12.94
CA LEU A 106 -1.59 -10.84 -13.12
C LEU A 106 -1.26 -11.23 -14.56
N GLU A 107 -0.43 -10.42 -15.20
CA GLU A 107 0.10 -10.69 -16.52
C GLU A 107 1.38 -11.52 -16.42
N GLY A 108 1.32 -12.81 -16.77
CA GLY A 108 2.46 -13.72 -16.58
C GLY A 108 3.67 -13.52 -17.49
N ALA A 109 3.52 -12.75 -18.56
CA ALA A 109 4.60 -12.39 -19.48
C ALA A 109 4.76 -10.86 -19.64
N GLY A 110 4.14 -10.07 -18.75
CA GLY A 110 4.03 -8.61 -18.86
C GLY A 110 4.52 -7.86 -17.61
N GLU A 111 4.68 -6.55 -17.75
CA GLU A 111 4.89 -5.65 -16.61
C GLU A 111 3.57 -5.48 -15.86
N ASN A 112 3.60 -5.77 -14.57
CA ASN A 112 2.49 -5.54 -13.67
C ASN A 112 2.80 -4.32 -12.80
N VAL A 113 1.77 -3.64 -12.32
CA VAL A 113 1.91 -2.52 -11.39
C VAL A 113 1.04 -2.75 -10.16
N LEU A 114 1.69 -2.87 -9.01
CA LEU A 114 1.04 -2.68 -7.71
C LEU A 114 1.06 -1.19 -7.40
N ALA A 115 -0.10 -0.56 -7.32
CA ALA A 115 -0.22 0.82 -6.89
C ALA A 115 -0.90 0.88 -5.52
N ILE A 116 -0.37 1.71 -4.63
CA ILE A 116 -0.95 1.96 -3.31
C ILE A 116 -1.19 3.46 -3.19
N HIS A 117 -2.45 3.85 -3.02
CA HIS A 117 -2.80 5.19 -2.58
C HIS A 117 -2.81 5.18 -1.06
N GLY A 118 -1.68 5.56 -0.45
CA GLY A 118 -1.53 5.61 1.00
C GLY A 118 -2.09 6.91 1.55
N LEU A 119 -2.74 6.82 2.71
CA LEU A 119 -3.54 7.90 3.29
C LEU A 119 -3.11 8.15 4.73
N ASN A 120 -3.00 9.43 5.09
CA ASN A 120 -3.03 9.95 6.44
C ASN A 120 -4.40 10.55 6.75
N LEU A 121 -4.75 10.57 8.03
CA LEU A 121 -5.95 11.23 8.53
C LEU A 121 -5.94 12.73 8.22
N SER A 122 -4.77 13.37 8.35
CA SER A 122 -4.60 14.80 8.10
C SER A 122 -3.24 15.11 7.46
N SER A 123 -3.11 16.30 6.85
CA SER A 123 -1.84 16.73 6.27
C SER A 123 -0.79 17.02 7.34
N GLY A 124 -1.21 17.30 8.58
CA GLY A 124 -0.32 17.54 9.73
C GLY A 124 -0.04 16.30 10.56
N SER A 125 -0.40 15.09 10.09
CA SER A 125 0.00 13.85 10.77
C SER A 125 1.53 13.79 10.90
N PRO A 126 2.07 13.41 12.07
CA PRO A 126 3.51 13.44 12.33
C PRO A 126 4.26 12.33 11.60
N ASP A 127 3.55 11.35 11.08
CA ASP A 127 4.04 10.12 10.52
C ASP A 127 3.23 9.70 9.27
N PHE A 128 3.82 8.81 8.49
CA PHE A 128 3.20 8.13 7.35
C PHE A 128 4.01 6.86 7.07
N LEU A 129 3.34 5.74 6.80
CA LEU A 129 3.99 4.51 6.43
C LEU A 129 3.16 3.76 5.39
N ILE A 130 3.81 3.33 4.31
CA ILE A 130 3.34 2.28 3.41
C ILE A 130 4.52 1.35 3.09
N SER A 131 4.34 0.05 3.31
CA SER A 131 5.29 -0.97 2.88
C SER A 131 4.53 -2.22 2.46
N ALA A 132 4.61 -2.58 1.18
CA ALA A 132 3.79 -3.65 0.61
C ALA A 132 4.62 -4.61 -0.24
N ASP A 133 4.21 -5.89 -0.22
CA ASP A 133 4.62 -6.91 -1.18
C ASP A 133 3.41 -7.72 -1.65
N LEU A 134 3.50 -8.22 -2.89
CA LEU A 134 2.52 -9.12 -3.49
C LEU A 134 3.11 -10.52 -3.55
N ARG A 135 2.31 -11.53 -3.20
CA ARG A 135 2.72 -12.95 -3.29
C ARG A 135 1.69 -13.77 -4.03
N VAL A 136 2.18 -14.76 -4.75
CA VAL A 136 1.37 -15.80 -5.39
C VAL A 136 1.71 -17.16 -4.78
N LEU A 137 0.70 -18.02 -4.69
CA LEU A 137 0.77 -19.33 -4.04
C LEU A 137 0.02 -20.36 -4.89
N ARG A 138 0.47 -21.62 -4.78
CA ARG A 138 -0.18 -22.80 -5.36
C ARG A 138 -1.20 -23.41 -4.40
#